data_AF-A0A1D1VQB8-F1
#
_entry.id   AF-A0A1D1VQB8-F1
#
_cell.length_a   1.000
_cell.length_b   1.000
_cell.length_c   1.000
_cell.angle_alpha   90.00
_cell.angle_beta   90.00
_cell.angle_gamma   90.00
#
_symmetry.space_group_name_H-M   'P 1'
#
loop_
_entity.id
_entity.type
_entity.pdbx_description
1 polymer ?
#
loop_
_entity_poly.entity_id
_entity_poly.type
_entity_poly.pdbx_seq_one_letter_code
_entity_poly.pdbx_strand_id
1 'polypeptide(L)'
;MGPRYLSLALAMLSTQTMATTVQFNNRCGHAIDLIKTVPSVAGTQECDLQPGESCTKNYDGPGFNFKHTNAGKSVTQAEFTFNDAAQKDFYNLSVVDGFNVAIQITSDKGGPTLTCE
;
A
#
# COMPACT_ATOMS: atom_id res chain seq x y z
N MET A 1 -48.85 37.27 -8.35
CA MET A 1 -48.45 35.99 -8.97
C MET A 1 -47.02 36.14 -9.47
N GLY A 2 -46.04 35.59 -8.76
CA GLY A 2 -44.64 35.58 -9.18
C GLY A 2 -44.14 34.13 -9.21
N PRO A 3 -43.36 33.70 -10.23
CA PRO A 3 -42.92 32.32 -10.31
C PRO A 3 -41.86 32.07 -9.23
N ARG A 4 -42.09 31.03 -8.43
CA ARG A 4 -41.06 30.49 -7.53
C ARG A 4 -40.11 29.63 -8.35
N TYR A 5 -38.87 30.08 -8.50
CA TYR A 5 -37.80 29.26 -9.05
C TYR A 5 -37.42 28.18 -8.02
N LEU A 6 -37.63 26.91 -8.37
CA LEU A 6 -37.16 25.77 -7.60
C LEU A 6 -35.71 25.49 -8.05
N SER A 7 -34.72 26.00 -7.32
CA SER A 7 -33.32 25.65 -7.56
C SER A 7 -33.09 24.19 -7.16
N LEU A 8 -32.88 23.33 -8.15
CA LEU A 8 -32.45 21.95 -7.96
C LEU A 8 -30.95 21.97 -7.61
N ALA A 9 -30.61 21.92 -6.32
CA ALA A 9 -29.23 21.73 -5.89
C ALA A 9 -28.84 20.27 -6.13
N LEU A 10 -28.07 20.02 -7.20
CA LEU A 10 -27.48 18.71 -7.47
C LEU A 10 -26.33 18.51 -6.46
N ALA A 11 -26.60 17.79 -5.37
CA ALA A 11 -25.56 17.38 -4.44
C ALA A 11 -24.65 16.37 -5.15
N MET A 12 -23.45 16.81 -5.55
CA MET A 12 -22.39 15.88 -5.95
C MET A 12 -22.01 15.06 -4.70
N LEU A 13 -22.53 13.84 -4.59
CA LEU A 13 -21.99 12.85 -3.66
C LEU A 13 -20.57 12.53 -4.12
N SER A 14 -19.56 13.15 -3.50
CA SER A 14 -18.19 12.67 -3.63
C SER A 14 -18.13 11.30 -2.94
N THR A 15 -17.96 10.23 -3.72
CA THR A 15 -17.54 8.95 -3.15
C THR A 15 -16.16 9.15 -2.55
N GLN A 16 -16.07 9.30 -1.22
CA GLN A 16 -14.79 9.25 -0.52
C GLN A 16 -14.24 7.85 -0.72
N THR A 17 -13.21 7.72 -1.56
CA THR A 17 -12.48 6.47 -1.65
C THR A 17 -11.63 6.34 -0.40
N MET A 18 -11.83 5.26 0.35
CA MET A 18 -11.15 5.00 1.62
C MET A 18 -9.73 4.50 1.32
N ALA A 19 -8.82 5.41 1.02
CA ALA A 19 -7.43 5.04 0.78
C ALA A 19 -6.75 4.63 2.10
N THR A 20 -6.03 3.52 2.07
CA THR A 20 -5.20 3.07 3.20
C THR A 20 -3.86 3.80 3.17
N THR A 21 -3.51 4.43 4.29
CA THR A 21 -2.20 5.06 4.47
C THR A 21 -1.18 4.04 4.93
N VAL A 22 -0.06 3.92 4.21
CA VAL A 22 1.06 3.05 4.56
C VAL A 22 2.31 3.90 4.71
N GLN A 23 3.01 3.74 5.84
CA GLN A 23 4.31 4.33 6.09
C GLN A 23 5.40 3.27 5.94
N PHE A 24 6.28 3.47 4.97
CA PHE A 24 7.46 2.63 4.77
C PHE A 24 8.63 3.25 5.54
N ASN A 25 9.27 2.46 6.39
CA ASN A 25 10.37 2.90 7.24
C ASN A 25 11.61 2.05 6.96
N ASN A 26 12.66 2.65 6.42
CA ASN A 26 13.92 1.94 6.22
C ASN A 26 14.73 1.90 7.51
N ARG A 27 14.75 0.75 8.18
CA ARG A 27 15.60 0.49 9.35
C ARG A 27 16.86 -0.32 9.00
N CYS A 28 17.08 -0.62 7.72
CA CYS A 28 18.27 -1.32 7.26
C CYS A 28 19.49 -0.40 7.31
N GLY A 29 20.68 -1.01 7.36
CA GLY A 29 21.95 -0.28 7.22
C GLY A 29 22.31 0.12 5.78
N HIS A 30 21.41 -0.10 4.82
CA HIS A 30 21.61 0.19 3.39
C HIS A 30 20.35 0.81 2.78
N ALA A 31 20.48 1.42 1.60
CA ALA A 31 19.37 2.04 0.88
C ALA A 31 18.36 0.99 0.38
N ILE A 32 17.07 1.35 0.42
CA ILE A 32 15.97 0.52 -0.05
C ILE A 32 15.27 1.22 -1.21
N ASP A 33 15.43 0.65 -2.40
CA ASP A 33 14.58 0.95 -3.56
C ASP A 33 13.23 0.24 -3.39
N LEU A 34 12.20 0.97 -2.98
CA LEU A 34 10.86 0.44 -2.71
C LEU A 34 10.06 0.36 -4.00
N ILE A 35 9.78 -0.86 -4.42
CA ILE A 35 9.00 -1.16 -5.62
C ILE A 35 7.63 -1.67 -5.25
N LYS A 36 6.59 -1.07 -5.84
CA LYS A 36 5.22 -1.58 -5.84
C LYS A 36 4.95 -2.32 -7.14
N THR A 37 4.44 -3.53 -7.03
CA THR A 37 3.87 -4.30 -8.16
C THR A 37 2.38 -4.52 -7.93
N VAL A 38 1.62 -4.42 -9.01
CA VAL A 38 0.21 -4.86 -9.09
C VAL A 38 0.10 -5.92 -10.19
N PRO A 39 -0.94 -6.77 -10.19
CA PRO A 39 -1.11 -7.79 -11.22
C PRO A 39 -1.00 -7.20 -12.64
N SER A 40 -0.22 -7.86 -13.49
CA SER A 40 -0.06 -7.51 -14.90
C SER A 40 0.55 -6.13 -15.21
N VAL A 41 1.13 -5.44 -14.23
CA VAL A 41 1.85 -4.17 -14.43
C VAL A 41 3.30 -4.31 -13.97
N ALA A 42 4.22 -3.71 -14.70
CA ALA A 42 5.63 -3.64 -14.30
C ALA A 42 5.78 -2.94 -12.94
N GLY A 43 6.81 -3.33 -12.18
CA GLY A 43 7.13 -2.70 -10.91
C GLY A 43 7.34 -1.19 -11.06
N THR A 44 6.66 -0.43 -10.20
CA THR A 44 6.79 1.04 -10.11
C THR A 44 7.57 1.38 -8.84
N GLN A 45 8.62 2.19 -8.98
CA GLN A 45 9.34 2.72 -7.84
C GLN A 45 8.47 3.74 -7.10
N GLU A 46 8.24 3.50 -5.81
CA GLU A 46 7.44 4.37 -4.94
C GLU A 46 8.32 5.37 -4.20
N CYS A 47 9.46 4.88 -3.67
CA CYS A 47 10.42 5.63 -2.86
C CYS A 47 11.83 5.06 -3.03
N ASP A 48 12.86 5.92 -2.98
CA ASP A 48 14.24 5.53 -2.69
C ASP A 48 14.53 5.99 -1.26
N LEU A 49 14.79 5.06 -0.35
CA LEU A 49 14.92 5.33 1.08
C LEU A 49 16.35 5.04 1.55
N GLN A 50 17.08 6.08 1.95
CA GLN A 50 18.36 5.92 2.66
C GLN A 50 18.15 5.33 4.07
N PRO A 51 19.20 4.84 4.73
CA PRO A 51 19.09 4.33 6.10
C PRO A 51 18.45 5.37 7.04
N GLY A 52 17.40 4.95 7.75
CA GLY A 52 16.65 5.79 8.68
C GLY A 52 15.56 6.66 8.04
N GLU A 53 15.42 6.67 6.72
CA GLU A 53 14.38 7.43 6.03
C GLU A 53 13.03 6.71 6.03
N SER A 54 11.96 7.49 5.83
CA SER A 54 10.61 6.97 5.65
C SER A 54 9.86 7.72 4.57
N CYS A 55 8.88 7.06 3.98
CA CYS A 55 7.91 7.70 3.09
C CYS A 55 6.50 7.22 3.40
N THR A 56 5.50 8.07 3.13
CA THR A 56 4.09 7.74 3.34
C THR A 56 3.35 7.82 2.02
N LYS A 57 2.52 6.81 1.73
CA LYS A 57 1.70 6.73 0.52
C LYS A 57 0.28 6.31 0.90
N ASN A 58 -0.68 6.71 0.06
CA ASN A 58 -2.07 6.31 0.17
C ASN A 58 -2.39 5.35 -0.98
N TYR A 59 -2.99 4.21 -0.67
CA TYR A 59 -3.35 3.18 -1.65
C TYR A 59 -4.85 2.95 -1.64
N ASP A 60 -5.43 2.91 -2.84
CA ASP A 60 -6.84 2.65 -3.05
C ASP A 60 -6.98 1.47 -4.01
N GLY A 61 -7.83 0.50 -3.65
CA GLY A 61 -8.05 -0.72 -4.40
C GLY A 61 -7.32 -1.97 -3.87
N PRO A 62 -7.60 -3.14 -4.44
CA PRO A 62 -7.03 -4.41 -3.98
C PRO A 62 -5.71 -4.76 -4.67
N GLY A 63 -4.84 -5.48 -3.96
CA GLY A 63 -3.71 -6.21 -4.54
C GLY A 63 -2.46 -5.37 -4.82
N PHE A 64 -1.63 -5.20 -3.80
CA PHE A 64 -0.33 -4.55 -3.89
C PHE A 64 0.75 -5.42 -3.27
N ASN A 65 1.86 -5.61 -3.99
CA ASN A 65 3.06 -6.23 -3.44
C ASN A 65 4.17 -5.20 -3.37
N PHE A 66 4.78 -5.05 -2.20
CA PHE A 66 5.91 -4.16 -1.95
C PHE A 66 7.18 -4.98 -1.71
N LYS A 67 8.29 -4.56 -2.33
CA LYS A 67 9.58 -5.24 -2.23
C LYS A 67 10.73 -4.27 -2.38
N HIS A 68 11.90 -4.68 -1.89
CA HIS A 68 13.15 -4.05 -2.28
C HIS A 68 13.57 -4.55 -3.67
N THR A 69 13.93 -3.62 -4.55
CA THR A 69 14.44 -3.81 -5.93
C THR A 69 13.45 -4.42 -6.94
N ASN A 70 13.62 -4.06 -8.21
CA ASN A 70 12.93 -4.67 -9.36
C ASN A 70 13.77 -5.78 -10.02
N ALA A 71 15.00 -6.02 -9.52
CA ALA A 71 15.85 -7.11 -9.97
C ALA A 71 15.26 -8.44 -9.50
N GLY A 72 14.78 -9.26 -10.44
CA GLY A 72 13.99 -10.47 -10.15
C GLY A 72 14.68 -11.53 -9.30
N LYS A 73 13.84 -12.41 -8.72
CA LYS A 73 14.12 -13.54 -7.80
C LYS A 73 14.96 -13.18 -6.56
N SER A 74 14.67 -13.87 -5.47
CA SER A 74 15.15 -13.64 -4.11
C SER A 74 14.62 -12.36 -3.45
N VAL A 75 13.31 -12.08 -3.55
CA VAL A 75 12.71 -10.88 -2.95
C VAL A 75 11.70 -11.23 -1.86
N THR A 76 11.91 -10.69 -0.67
CA THR A 76 10.90 -10.68 0.39
C THR A 76 9.79 -9.71 -0.03
N GLN A 77 8.53 -10.15 0.02
CA GLN A 77 7.37 -9.35 -0.39
C GLN A 77 6.43 -9.10 0.79
N ALA A 78 5.99 -7.86 0.93
CA ALA A 78 4.81 -7.51 1.72
C ALA A 78 3.61 -7.40 0.78
N GLU A 79 2.66 -8.32 0.92
CA GLU A 79 1.49 -8.40 0.04
C GLU A 79 0.27 -7.89 0.79
N PHE A 80 -0.51 -7.02 0.14
CA PHE A 80 -1.70 -6.40 0.69
C PHE A 80 -2.88 -6.51 -0.27
N THR A 81 -4.05 -6.81 0.28
CA THR A 81 -5.34 -6.58 -0.34
C THR A 81 -6.08 -5.60 0.55
N PHE A 82 -6.17 -4.34 0.15
CA PHE A 82 -6.96 -3.34 0.87
C PHE A 82 -8.40 -3.34 0.38
N ASN A 83 -9.33 -3.22 1.32
CA ASN A 83 -10.77 -3.07 1.07
C ASN A 83 -11.28 -4.09 0.03
N ASP A 84 -11.17 -5.38 0.37
CA ASP A 84 -11.73 -6.45 -0.46
C ASP A 84 -13.25 -6.32 -0.64
N ALA A 85 -13.87 -7.26 -1.38
CA ALA A 85 -15.31 -7.24 -1.62
C ALA A 85 -16.16 -7.32 -0.33
N ALA A 86 -15.58 -7.76 0.80
CA ALA A 86 -16.21 -7.81 2.11
C ALA A 86 -15.75 -6.67 3.05
N GLN A 87 -15.11 -5.63 2.52
CA GLN A 87 -14.51 -4.50 3.26
C GLN A 87 -13.49 -4.93 4.31
N LYS A 88 -12.67 -5.93 3.97
CA LYS A 88 -11.58 -6.42 4.81
C LYS A 88 -10.24 -6.16 4.17
N ASP A 89 -9.27 -5.93 5.04
CA ASP A 89 -7.87 -5.88 4.65
C ASP A 89 -7.21 -7.25 4.92
N PHE A 90 -6.44 -7.72 3.94
CA PHE A 90 -5.59 -8.90 4.09
C PHE A 90 -4.15 -8.49 3.84
N TYR A 91 -3.23 -9.07 4.61
CA TYR A 91 -1.81 -8.86 4.42
C TYR A 91 -1.02 -10.09 4.81
N ASN A 92 0.11 -10.29 4.15
CA ASN A 92 1.05 -11.34 4.47
C ASN A 92 2.49 -10.88 4.21
N LEU A 93 3.44 -11.72 4.65
CA LEU A 93 4.82 -11.67 4.18
C LEU A 93 5.08 -12.94 3.37
N SER A 94 5.65 -12.78 2.18
CA SER A 94 5.92 -13.87 1.25
C SER A 94 7.40 -13.94 0.92
N VAL A 95 7.95 -15.15 1.06
CA VAL A 95 9.30 -15.54 0.63
C VAL A 95 9.26 -16.61 -0.46
N VAL A 96 8.11 -16.78 -1.12
CA VAL A 96 7.95 -17.74 -2.23
C VAL A 96 8.94 -17.42 -3.35
N ASP A 97 9.17 -16.14 -3.59
CA ASP A 97 10.17 -15.64 -4.54
C ASP A 97 11.57 -15.51 -3.92
N GLY A 98 11.80 -15.99 -2.69
CA GLY A 98 13.03 -15.95 -1.92
C GLY A 98 13.11 -14.77 -0.93
N PHE A 99 14.31 -14.47 -0.43
CA PHE A 99 14.51 -13.50 0.67
C PHE A 99 15.74 -12.62 0.39
N ASN A 100 15.60 -11.30 0.59
CA ASN A 100 16.70 -10.34 0.49
C ASN A 100 16.77 -9.36 1.64
N VAL A 101 15.62 -8.86 2.11
CA VAL A 101 15.54 -7.91 3.22
C VAL A 101 14.52 -8.39 4.24
N ALA A 102 14.81 -8.15 5.51
CA ALA A 102 13.85 -8.37 6.58
C ALA A 102 12.72 -7.34 6.50
N ILE A 103 11.48 -7.79 6.70
CA ILE A 103 10.30 -6.92 6.67
C ILE A 103 9.44 -7.19 7.91
N GLN A 104 8.91 -6.11 8.50
CA GLN A 104 7.89 -6.15 9.53
C GLN A 104 6.66 -5.35 9.10
N ILE A 105 5.48 -5.93 9.30
CA ILE A 105 4.19 -5.24 9.11
C ILE A 105 3.56 -5.04 10.48
N THR A 106 3.17 -3.80 10.77
CA THR A 106 2.39 -3.42 11.96
C THR A 106 1.20 -2.58 11.50
N SER A 107 0.12 -2.58 12.31
CA SER A 107 -1.10 -1.82 12.03
C SER A 107 -1.53 -1.10 13.30
N ASP A 108 -1.88 0.19 13.16
CA ASP A 108 -2.48 0.99 14.24
C ASP A 108 -4.01 0.78 14.34
N LYS A 109 -4.60 -0.01 13.45
CA LYS A 109 -6.03 -0.36 13.42
C LYS A 109 -6.33 -1.77 13.95
N GLY A 110 -5.30 -2.49 14.43
CA GLY A 110 -5.39 -3.87 14.91
C GLY A 110 -4.92 -4.91 13.88
N GLY A 111 -4.93 -6.19 14.29
CA GLY A 111 -4.35 -7.31 13.54
C GLY A 111 -2.98 -7.76 14.10
N PRO A 112 -2.48 -8.95 13.71
CA PRO A 112 -1.18 -9.43 14.14
C PRO A 112 -0.03 -8.59 13.55
N THR A 113 1.04 -8.42 14.32
CA THR A 113 2.34 -8.02 13.76
C THR A 113 2.94 -9.21 13.02
N LEU A 114 3.40 -8.99 11.79
CA LEU A 114 4.14 -9.99 11.02
C LEU A 114 5.60 -9.57 10.92
N THR A 115 6.52 -10.53 11.03
CA THR A 115 7.95 -10.28 10.85
C THR A 115 8.55 -11.47 10.10
N CYS A 116 9.42 -11.16 9.14
CA CYS A 116 10.25 -12.12 8.43
C CYS A 116 11.67 -11.53 8.43
N GLU A 117 12.60 -12.19 9.10
CA GLU A 117 13.96 -11.73 9.36
C GLU A 117 15.00 -12.84 9.17
#